data_AF-A0A7Y4Q8P6-F1
#
_entry.id   AF-A0A7Y4Q8P6-F1
#
_cell.length_a   1.000
_cell.length_b   1.000
_cell.length_c   1.000
_cell.angle_alpha   90.00
_cell.angle_beta   90.00
_cell.angle_gamma   90.00
#
_symmetry.space_group_name_H-M   'P 1'
#
loop_
_entity.id
_entity.type
_entity.pdbx_description
1 polymer ?
#
loop_
_entity_poly.entity_id
_entity_poly.type
_entity_poly.pdbx_seq_one_letter_code
_entity_poly.pdbx_strand_id
1 'polypeptide(L)'
;MENPNPANDEIRIASAPWKLTGSGYILLYRFPKAFVAEHGFLVDFQKEKFVSGWGAVMLVDYKTSPVGPYRELLFIPGIFSFNKKKVFSISKIYVSTQNSVINGIENWGIPKELADFRWSKERSSEHIN
;
A
#
# COMPACT_ATOMS: atom_id res chain seq x y z
N MET A 1 12.55 -16.48 18.42
CA MET A 1 12.82 -17.05 17.09
C MET A 1 13.30 -15.92 16.23
N GLU A 2 14.55 -15.99 15.76
CA GLU A 2 15.15 -14.99 14.87
C GLU A 2 14.35 -14.96 13.56
N ASN A 3 13.93 -13.77 13.13
CA ASN A 3 13.27 -13.62 11.84
C ASN A 3 14.30 -13.85 10.73
N PRO A 4 14.00 -14.63 9.67
CA PRO A 4 14.87 -14.69 8.51
C PRO A 4 15.04 -13.29 7.93
N ASN A 5 16.28 -12.95 7.62
CA ASN A 5 16.67 -11.69 6.99
C ASN A 5 15.86 -11.50 5.69
N PRO A 6 15.01 -10.46 5.56
CA PRO A 6 14.17 -10.26 4.37
C PRO A 6 14.97 -10.01 3.08
N ALA A 7 16.29 -9.82 3.18
CA ALA A 7 17.18 -9.62 2.04
C ALA A 7 17.55 -10.89 1.26
N ASN A 8 17.23 -12.10 1.77
CA ASN A 8 17.68 -13.37 1.17
C ASN A 8 16.57 -14.22 0.53
N ASP A 9 15.36 -13.68 0.34
CA ASP A 9 14.33 -14.39 -0.41
C ASP A 9 14.70 -14.44 -1.90
N GLU A 10 14.76 -15.65 -2.46
CA GLU A 10 14.93 -15.87 -3.90
C GLU A 10 13.87 -15.10 -4.69
N ILE A 11 14.29 -14.37 -5.72
CA ILE A 11 13.38 -13.55 -6.53
C ILE A 11 12.52 -14.47 -7.41
N ARG A 12 11.20 -14.38 -7.21
CA ARG A 12 10.17 -15.10 -7.96
C ARG A 12 9.48 -14.13 -8.91
N ILE A 13 9.62 -14.37 -10.21
CA ILE A 13 8.91 -13.60 -11.23
C ILE A 13 7.55 -14.26 -11.51
N ALA A 14 6.47 -13.50 -11.41
CA ALA A 14 5.11 -13.95 -11.66
C ALA A 14 4.33 -12.94 -12.50
N SER A 15 3.88 -13.38 -13.68
CA SER A 15 3.10 -12.55 -14.60
C SER A 15 1.70 -12.25 -14.07
N ALA A 16 1.17 -11.07 -14.43
CA ALA A 16 -0.24 -10.74 -14.25
C ALA A 16 -1.17 -11.62 -15.14
N PRO A 17 -2.47 -11.77 -14.79
CA PRO A 17 -3.16 -11.24 -13.61
C PRO A 17 -2.94 -12.09 -12.35
N TRP A 18 -2.92 -11.44 -11.19
CA TRP A 18 -2.78 -12.13 -9.90
C TRP A 18 -4.12 -12.35 -9.21
N LYS A 19 -4.30 -13.53 -8.63
CA LYS A 19 -5.34 -13.81 -7.66
C LYS A 19 -4.75 -13.72 -6.26
N LEU A 20 -5.30 -12.82 -5.44
CA LEU A 20 -4.84 -12.55 -4.08
C LEU A 20 -5.91 -12.96 -3.09
N THR A 21 -5.50 -13.50 -1.94
CA THR A 21 -6.40 -13.68 -0.79
C THR A 21 -5.74 -13.09 0.46
N GLY A 22 -6.54 -12.45 1.31
CA GLY A 22 -6.02 -11.75 2.48
C GLY A 22 -7.11 -11.06 3.26
N SER A 23 -6.68 -10.32 4.27
CA SER A 23 -7.52 -9.44 5.08
C SER A 23 -6.93 -8.05 5.09
N GLY A 24 -7.74 -7.02 5.28
CA GLY A 24 -7.21 -5.67 5.40
C GLY A 24 -8.17 -4.71 6.09
N TYR A 25 -7.61 -3.60 6.52
CA TYR A 25 -8.34 -2.44 7.00
C TYR A 25 -8.27 -1.32 5.97
N ILE A 26 -9.37 -0.60 5.81
CA ILE A 26 -9.47 0.59 4.97
C ILE A 26 -9.91 1.73 5.87
N LEU A 27 -9.05 2.74 6.02
CA LEU A 27 -9.35 3.96 6.73
C LEU A 27 -9.66 5.04 5.69
N LEU A 28 -10.93 5.44 5.61
CA LEU A 28 -11.36 6.52 4.74
C LEU A 28 -11.26 7.85 5.48
N TYR A 29 -10.60 8.82 4.88
CA TYR A 29 -10.43 10.13 5.49
C TYR A 29 -10.37 11.24 4.44
N ARG A 30 -10.88 12.42 4.78
CA ARG A 30 -10.83 13.59 3.90
C ARG A 30 -9.69 14.51 4.31
N PHE A 31 -8.51 14.27 3.73
CA PHE A 31 -7.28 15.00 4.06
C PHE A 31 -7.38 16.49 3.64
N PRO A 32 -6.95 17.43 4.49
CA PRO A 32 -6.81 18.83 4.10
C PRO A 32 -5.88 18.99 2.90
N LYS A 33 -6.19 19.91 1.98
CA LYS A 33 -5.34 20.14 0.79
C LYS A 33 -3.92 20.54 1.17
N ALA A 34 -3.76 21.37 2.21
CA ALA A 34 -2.43 21.78 2.71
C ALA A 34 -1.61 20.58 3.19
N PHE A 35 -2.22 19.68 3.95
CA PHE A 35 -1.59 18.43 4.38
C PHE A 35 -1.15 17.57 3.19
N VAL A 36 -2.01 17.42 2.17
CA VAL A 36 -1.64 16.64 0.97
C VAL A 36 -0.54 17.33 0.16
N ALA A 37 -0.52 18.66 0.09
CA ALA A 37 0.54 19.37 -0.63
C ALA A 37 1.93 19.14 0.01
N GLU A 38 1.98 19.06 1.34
CA GLU A 38 3.25 18.94 2.09
C GLU A 38 3.65 17.49 2.38
N HIS A 39 2.67 16.64 2.73
CA HIS A 39 2.87 15.27 3.22
C HIS A 39 2.16 14.23 2.37
N GLY A 40 1.64 14.61 1.21
CA GLY A 40 0.86 13.73 0.33
C GLY A 40 1.68 12.75 -0.49
N PHE A 41 3.01 12.79 -0.40
CA PHE A 41 3.94 11.99 -1.23
C PHE A 41 3.68 12.11 -2.74
N LEU A 42 3.15 13.25 -3.18
CA LEU A 42 2.82 13.45 -4.59
C LEU A 42 4.10 13.61 -5.41
N VAL A 43 4.22 12.86 -6.49
CA VAL A 43 5.16 13.18 -7.56
C VAL A 43 4.62 14.32 -8.44
N ASP A 44 5.46 14.94 -9.26
CA ASP A 44 5.10 16.20 -9.94
C ASP A 44 3.84 16.10 -10.80
N PHE A 45 3.68 15.02 -11.57
CA PHE A 45 2.47 14.82 -12.36
C PHE A 45 1.21 14.65 -11.49
N GLN A 46 1.34 14.15 -10.26
CA GLN A 46 0.21 14.01 -9.33
C GLN A 46 -0.13 15.35 -8.67
N LYS A 47 0.87 16.18 -8.34
CA LYS A 47 0.65 17.53 -7.77
C LYS A 47 -0.25 18.37 -8.66
N GLU A 48 0.00 18.36 -9.97
CA GLU A 48 -0.79 19.12 -10.94
C GLU A 48 -2.24 18.64 -11.09
N LYS A 49 -2.50 17.37 -10.80
CA LYS A 49 -3.80 16.74 -11.05
C LYS A 49 -4.61 16.51 -9.79
N PHE A 50 -4.01 16.73 -8.61
CA PHE A 50 -4.70 16.59 -7.34
C PHE A 50 -5.84 17.60 -7.23
N VAL A 51 -7.00 17.15 -6.75
CA VAL A 51 -8.21 17.98 -6.62
C VAL A 51 -8.54 18.19 -5.16
N SER A 52 -9.03 17.14 -4.49
CA SER A 52 -9.48 17.08 -3.09
C SER A 52 -10.21 15.75 -2.88
N GLY A 53 -10.88 15.59 -1.74
CA GLY A 53 -11.89 14.56 -1.54
C GLY A 53 -11.46 13.49 -0.57
N TRP A 54 -12.20 12.38 -0.55
CA TRP A 54 -11.89 11.23 0.28
C TRP A 54 -10.62 10.56 -0.23
N GLY A 55 -9.66 10.36 0.66
CA GLY A 55 -8.52 9.48 0.49
C GLY A 55 -8.70 8.20 1.29
N ALA A 56 -7.70 7.34 1.20
CA ALA A 56 -7.64 6.10 1.95
C ALA A 56 -6.22 5.83 2.44
N VAL A 57 -6.11 5.33 3.67
CA VAL A 57 -4.96 4.54 4.11
C VAL A 57 -5.44 3.10 4.20
N MET A 58 -4.73 2.18 3.55
CA MET A 58 -5.08 0.76 3.59
C MET A 58 -3.92 -0.05 4.15
N LEU A 59 -4.23 -0.96 5.07
CA LEU A 59 -3.31 -1.93 5.61
C LEU A 59 -3.82 -3.31 5.22
N VAL A 60 -3.05 -4.05 4.42
CA VAL A 60 -3.47 -5.31 3.81
C VAL A 60 -2.47 -6.40 4.16
N ASP A 61 -2.98 -7.57 4.54
CA ASP A 61 -2.22 -8.77 4.88
C ASP A 61 -2.64 -9.88 3.90
N TYR A 62 -1.92 -9.96 2.78
CA TYR A 62 -2.13 -11.00 1.76
C TYR A 62 -1.56 -12.32 2.24
N LYS A 63 -2.44 -13.29 2.43
CA LYS A 63 -2.12 -14.67 2.82
C LYS A 63 -1.66 -15.50 1.64
N THR A 64 -2.19 -15.24 0.45
CA THR A 64 -1.74 -15.92 -0.77
C THR A 64 -1.54 -14.93 -1.91
N SER A 65 -0.45 -15.13 -2.64
CA SER A 65 -0.16 -14.50 -3.93
C SER A 65 0.79 -15.39 -4.75
N PRO A 66 0.93 -15.17 -6.06
CA PRO A 66 1.93 -15.87 -6.88
C PRO A 66 3.38 -15.70 -6.42
N VAL A 67 3.68 -14.66 -5.64
CA VAL A 67 5.03 -14.37 -5.12
C VAL A 67 5.19 -14.66 -3.62
N GLY A 68 4.23 -15.39 -3.04
CA GLY A 68 4.18 -15.68 -1.60
C GLY A 68 3.36 -14.66 -0.79
N PRO A 69 3.17 -14.89 0.51
CA PRO A 69 2.45 -13.97 1.38
C PRO A 69 3.24 -12.66 1.55
N TYR A 70 2.53 -11.54 1.66
CA TYR A 70 3.13 -10.25 1.95
C TYR A 70 2.08 -9.29 2.50
N ARG A 71 2.55 -8.20 3.09
CA ARG A 71 1.72 -7.11 3.63
C ARG A 71 1.93 -5.85 2.81
N GLU A 72 0.89 -5.04 2.72
CA GLU A 72 0.91 -3.71 2.11
C GLU A 72 0.43 -2.64 3.10
N LEU A 73 1.07 -1.48 3.05
CA LEU A 73 0.56 -0.22 3.59
C LEU A 73 0.54 0.78 2.44
N LEU A 74 -0.63 1.20 1.98
CA LEU A 74 -0.75 2.15 0.88
C LEU A 74 -1.54 3.38 1.27
N PHE A 75 -1.25 4.47 0.56
CA PHE A 75 -1.83 5.78 0.78
C PHE A 75 -2.32 6.42 -0.52
N ILE A 76 -3.62 6.71 -0.53
CA ILE A 76 -4.32 7.46 -1.57
C ILE A 76 -4.76 8.79 -0.93
N PRO A 77 -4.20 9.93 -1.35
CA PRO A 77 -4.43 11.20 -0.65
C PRO A 77 -5.78 11.84 -1.00
N GLY A 78 -6.41 11.41 -2.10
CA GLY A 78 -7.72 11.90 -2.53
C GLY A 78 -7.96 11.66 -4.02
N ILE A 79 -8.82 12.50 -4.60
CA ILE A 79 -9.21 12.41 -6.00
C ILE A 79 -8.26 13.23 -6.86
N PHE A 80 -7.88 12.65 -8.00
CA PHE A 80 -7.10 13.26 -9.06
C PHE A 80 -7.94 13.44 -10.33
N SER A 81 -7.56 14.40 -11.18
CA SER A 81 -8.23 14.71 -12.43
C SER A 81 -7.32 14.45 -13.62
N PHE A 82 -7.26 13.21 -14.08
CA PHE A 82 -6.49 12.80 -15.26
C PHE A 82 -7.38 12.75 -16.49
N ASN A 83 -7.02 13.46 -17.56
CA ASN A 83 -7.78 13.50 -18.82
C ASN A 83 -9.28 13.76 -18.61
N LYS A 84 -9.61 14.73 -17.75
CA LYS A 84 -10.98 15.10 -17.32
C LYS A 84 -11.75 14.00 -16.55
N LYS A 85 -11.12 12.87 -16.24
CA LYS A 85 -11.69 11.81 -15.40
C LYS A 85 -11.23 11.93 -13.96
N LYS A 86 -12.16 11.74 -13.02
CA LYS A 86 -11.88 11.68 -11.58
C LYS A 86 -11.49 10.27 -11.20
N VAL A 87 -10.29 10.11 -10.64
CA VAL A 87 -9.74 8.79 -10.27
C VAL A 87 -8.99 8.88 -8.94
N PHE A 88 -8.79 7.74 -8.31
CA PHE A 88 -7.82 7.60 -7.22
C PHE A 88 -6.44 7.28 -7.79
N SER A 89 -5.40 7.76 -7.11
CA SER A 89 -4.01 7.43 -7.44
C SER A 89 -3.26 7.14 -6.15
N ILE A 90 -2.51 6.04 -6.14
CA ILE A 90 -1.62 5.69 -5.04
C ILE A 90 -0.42 6.64 -5.10
N SER A 91 -0.18 7.35 -4.00
CA SER A 91 0.97 8.27 -3.86
C SER A 91 2.13 7.62 -3.12
N LYS A 92 1.83 6.68 -2.24
CA LYS A 92 2.83 5.94 -1.47
C LYS A 92 2.34 4.52 -1.21
N ILE A 93 3.25 3.55 -1.30
CA ILE A 93 2.97 2.17 -0.96
C ILE A 93 4.23 1.48 -0.45
N TYR A 94 4.12 0.90 0.74
CA TYR A 94 5.12 0.04 1.34
C TYR A 94 4.67 -1.41 1.29
N VAL A 95 5.61 -2.31 1.04
CA VAL A 95 5.39 -3.76 1.10
C VAL A 95 6.48 -4.45 1.90
N SER A 96 6.18 -5.63 2.44
CA SER A 96 7.09 -6.35 3.35
C SER A 96 8.02 -7.35 2.66
N THR A 97 7.92 -7.54 1.34
CA THR A 97 8.79 -8.47 0.60
C THR A 97 9.31 -7.85 -0.69
N GLN A 98 10.59 -8.12 -1.01
CA GLN A 98 11.23 -7.64 -2.24
C GLN A 98 10.56 -8.23 -3.49
N ASN A 99 10.07 -9.47 -3.37
CA ASN A 99 9.27 -10.14 -4.38
C ASN A 99 8.01 -9.36 -4.78
N SER A 100 7.31 -8.75 -3.81
CA SER A 100 6.16 -7.89 -4.11
C SER A 100 6.56 -6.56 -4.75
N VAL A 101 7.73 -6.00 -4.36
CA VAL A 101 8.27 -4.76 -4.96
C VAL A 101 8.51 -4.96 -6.46
N ILE A 102 9.38 -5.90 -6.82
CA ILE A 102 9.83 -6.12 -8.20
C ILE A 102 8.64 -6.39 -9.11
N ASN A 103 7.83 -7.39 -8.76
CA ASN A 103 6.70 -7.76 -9.59
C ASN A 103 5.59 -6.68 -9.62
N GLY A 104 5.45 -5.89 -8.56
CA GLY A 104 4.50 -4.79 -8.50
C GLY A 104 4.82 -3.68 -9.49
N ILE A 105 6.11 -3.34 -9.59
CA ILE A 105 6.64 -2.37 -10.54
C ILE A 105 6.54 -2.92 -11.96
N GLU A 106 7.02 -4.13 -12.21
CA GLU A 106 7.05 -4.73 -13.55
C GLU A 106 5.65 -4.92 -14.15
N ASN A 107 4.68 -5.42 -13.37
CA ASN A 107 3.35 -5.72 -13.89
C ASN A 107 2.40 -4.50 -13.93
N TRP A 108 2.55 -3.54 -13.02
CA TRP A 108 1.57 -2.43 -12.87
C TRP A 108 2.18 -1.04 -12.80
N GLY A 109 3.51 -0.89 -12.80
CA GLY A 109 4.19 0.40 -12.67
C GLY A 109 3.93 1.09 -11.33
N ILE A 110 3.51 0.35 -10.30
CA ILE A 110 3.20 0.92 -8.98
C ILE A 110 4.52 1.08 -8.20
N PRO A 111 4.83 2.27 -7.65
CA PRO A 111 6.11 2.56 -7.01
C PRO A 111 6.18 1.96 -5.59
N LYS A 112 6.18 0.63 -5.49
CA LYS A 112 6.29 -0.09 -4.22
C LYS A 112 7.69 0.08 -3.63
N GLU A 113 7.73 0.34 -2.34
CA GLU A 113 8.97 0.41 -1.56
C GLU A 113 9.00 -0.70 -0.51
N LEU A 114 10.16 -1.31 -0.29
CA LEU A 114 10.35 -2.30 0.78
C LEU A 114 10.37 -1.60 2.15
N ALA A 115 9.65 -2.13 3.13
CA ALA A 115 9.73 -1.69 4.52
C ALA A 115 9.54 -2.87 5.49
N ASP A 116 10.20 -2.83 6.66
CA ASP A 116 9.92 -3.75 7.77
C ASP A 116 8.77 -3.19 8.61
N PHE A 117 7.61 -3.82 8.48
CA PHE A 117 6.46 -3.57 9.34
C PHE A 117 5.74 -4.89 9.63
N ARG A 118 5.18 -4.96 10.84
CA ARG A 118 4.64 -6.20 11.40
C ARG A 118 3.21 -6.01 11.83
N TRP A 119 2.42 -7.07 11.68
CA TRP A 119 1.07 -7.14 12.19
C TRP A 119 1.10 -7.77 13.58
N SER A 120 0.69 -7.03 14.60
CA SER A 120 0.49 -7.56 15.95
C SER A 120 -1.00 -7.57 16.26
N LYS A 121 -1.50 -8.71 16.77
CA LYS A 121 -2.80 -8.76 17.44
C LYS A 121 -2.54 -8.62 18.92
N GLU A 122 -2.92 -7.49 19.51
CA GLU A 122 -2.98 -7.37 20.95
C GLU A 122 -4.24 -8.09 21.44
N ARG A 123 -4.07 -8.99 22.41
CA ARG A 123 -5.19 -9.70 23.02
C ARG A 123 -5.82 -8.74 24.02
N SER A 124 -6.95 -8.14 23.66
CA SER A 124 -7.79 -7.40 24.60
C SER A 124 -8.17 -8.33 25.76
N SER A 125 -7.63 -8.08 26.96
CA SER A 125 -8.17 -8.62 28.20
C SER A 125 -9.30 -7.70 28.64
N GLU A 126 -10.52 -7.99 28.20
CA GLU A 126 -11.73 -7.32 28.67
C GLU A 126 -11.91 -7.64 30.15
N HIS A 127 -11.78 -6.64 31.02
CA HIS A 127 -12.20 -6.71 32.41
C HIS A 127 -13.48 -5.87 32.55
N ILE A 128 -14.54 -6.51 33.01
CA ILE A 128 -15.76 -5.85 33.47
C ILE A 128 -15.62 -5.75 35.00
N ASN A 129 -15.68 -4.53 35.54
CA ASN A 129 -15.90 -4.29 36.97
C ASN A 129 -17.39 -4.02 37.20
#